data_AF-A0A382DYH5-F1
#
_entry.id   AF-A0A382DYH5-F1
#
_cell.length_a   1.000
_cell.length_b   1.000
_cell.length_c   1.000
_cell.angle_alpha   90.00
_cell.angle_beta   90.00
_cell.angle_gamma   90.00
#
_symmetry.space_group_name_H-M   'P 1'
#
loop_
_entity.id
_entity.type
_entity.pdbx_description
1 polymer ?
#
loop_
_entity_poly.entity_id
_entity_poly.type
_entity_poly.pdbx_seq_one_letter_code
_entity_poly.pdbx_strand_id
1 'polypeptide(L)'
;MRNVRSFVTALAMISVSAPTVEVQAQRTLTPEQRAERQRRTQEMLQMPRPIDGVNSVWIDELTWMEVRDEIASGKTTGIISTGGVEQNGPYVAGGKHNYVLEAMCEAIARQLGNALCTPVLKLVPEGDPENIRYPGTLSLRQETFQAVLEDVGNSLQSQGFTNIVFIGDSGGNQNGMASAAEGLNALWDGSASAHYIEEYYREDIWSCEYLKEQLGIFQQPDNCSATRDLYHDDVHYSTIIATIDPGRIRAEQRIKAGLYSINGVELGPVERTIEIGEKLVGYRTDITVRAIRRAIGSN
;
A
#
# COMPACT_ATOMS: atom_id res chain seq x y z
N MET A 1 -30.79 12.16 -56.74
CA MET A 1 -29.90 12.45 -55.59
C MET A 1 -29.21 11.15 -55.17
N ARG A 2 -27.89 11.19 -55.08
CA ARG A 2 -26.97 10.03 -54.96
C ARG A 2 -27.04 9.36 -53.57
N ASN A 3 -27.14 8.04 -53.54
CA ASN A 3 -26.83 7.21 -52.38
C ASN A 3 -25.31 7.05 -52.26
N VAL A 4 -24.71 7.63 -51.22
CA VAL A 4 -23.31 7.37 -50.85
C VAL A 4 -23.33 6.38 -49.68
N ARG A 5 -22.90 5.14 -49.94
CA ARG A 5 -22.53 4.18 -48.89
C ARG A 5 -21.09 4.45 -48.50
N SER A 6 -20.87 4.97 -47.29
CA SER A 6 -19.54 5.05 -46.68
C SER A 6 -19.08 3.64 -46.29
N PHE A 7 -18.03 3.14 -46.92
CA PHE A 7 -17.24 2.03 -46.43
C PHE A 7 -16.25 2.57 -45.39
N VAL A 8 -16.40 2.19 -44.13
CA VAL A 8 -15.39 2.40 -43.10
C VAL A 8 -14.49 1.16 -43.11
N THR A 9 -13.25 1.33 -43.57
CA THR A 9 -12.21 0.30 -43.51
C THR A 9 -11.66 0.26 -42.10
N ALA A 10 -11.91 -0.81 -41.34
CA ALA A 10 -11.29 -1.05 -40.05
C ALA A 10 -9.82 -1.44 -40.27
N LEU A 11 -8.90 -0.58 -39.84
CA LEU A 11 -7.46 -0.86 -39.82
C LEU A 11 -7.17 -1.64 -38.53
N ALA A 12 -6.92 -2.94 -38.64
CA ALA A 12 -6.45 -3.73 -37.51
C ALA A 12 -5.00 -3.32 -37.18
N MET A 13 -4.81 -2.59 -36.07
CA MET A 13 -3.47 -2.37 -35.51
C MET A 13 -2.99 -3.67 -34.88
N ILE A 14 -2.08 -4.35 -35.56
CA ILE A 14 -1.30 -5.45 -34.98
C ILE A 14 -0.29 -4.81 -34.04
N SER A 15 -0.55 -4.90 -32.73
CA SER A 15 0.42 -4.56 -31.69
C SER A 15 1.57 -5.57 -31.75
N VAL A 16 2.71 -5.15 -32.31
CA VAL A 16 3.94 -5.93 -32.22
C VAL A 16 4.49 -5.71 -30.81
N SER A 17 4.19 -6.64 -29.89
CA SER A 17 4.80 -6.66 -28.57
C SER A 17 6.32 -6.77 -28.76
N ALA A 18 7.07 -5.74 -28.38
CA ALA A 18 8.52 -5.86 -28.32
C ALA A 18 8.86 -7.02 -27.36
N PRO A 19 9.72 -7.98 -27.76
CA PRO A 19 10.11 -9.04 -26.86
C PRO A 19 10.75 -8.45 -25.60
N THR A 20 10.45 -9.02 -24.44
CA THR A 20 11.05 -8.60 -23.17
C THR A 20 12.58 -8.64 -23.26
N VAL A 21 13.27 -7.83 -22.46
CA VAL A 21 14.75 -7.76 -22.41
C VAL A 21 15.37 -9.16 -22.24
N GLU A 22 14.68 -10.04 -21.51
CA GLU A 22 15.09 -11.42 -21.31
C GLU A 22 14.98 -12.29 -22.57
N VAL A 23 13.96 -12.09 -23.40
CA VAL A 23 13.80 -12.78 -24.70
C VAL A 23 14.88 -12.33 -25.70
N GLN A 24 15.32 -11.07 -25.65
CA GLN A 24 16.45 -10.59 -26.45
C GLN A 24 17.79 -11.17 -25.95
N ALA A 25 18.02 -11.23 -24.63
CA ALA A 25 19.24 -11.81 -24.05
C ALA A 25 19.33 -13.34 -24.26
N GLN A 26 18.20 -14.05 -24.33
CA GLN A 26 18.17 -15.49 -24.57
C GLN A 26 18.61 -15.88 -26.00
N ARG A 27 18.41 -15.00 -27.01
CA ARG A 27 18.71 -15.32 -28.43
C ARG A 27 20.19 -15.58 -28.73
N THR A 28 21.11 -15.19 -27.85
CA THR A 28 22.56 -15.39 -28.03
C THR A 28 23.10 -16.64 -27.37
N LEU A 29 22.29 -17.38 -26.59
CA LEU A 29 22.72 -18.59 -25.88
C LEU A 29 22.47 -19.86 -26.70
N THR A 30 23.47 -20.76 -26.72
CA THR A 30 23.31 -22.12 -27.24
C THR A 30 22.31 -22.92 -26.41
N PRO A 31 21.72 -24.00 -26.94
CA PRO A 31 20.83 -24.88 -26.17
C PRO A 31 21.47 -25.39 -24.87
N GLU A 32 22.77 -25.73 -24.89
CA GLU A 32 23.52 -26.16 -23.71
C GLU A 32 23.61 -25.06 -22.65
N GLN A 33 23.92 -23.82 -23.06
CA GLN A 33 23.99 -22.68 -22.15
C GLN A 33 22.63 -22.36 -21.52
N ARG A 34 21.54 -22.53 -22.28
CA ARG A 34 20.17 -22.38 -21.75
C ARG A 34 19.86 -23.46 -20.71
N ALA A 35 20.18 -24.72 -21.01
CA ALA A 35 19.96 -25.84 -20.10
C ALA A 35 20.76 -25.70 -18.80
N GLU A 36 22.02 -25.28 -18.88
CA GLU A 36 22.87 -25.02 -17.71
C GLU A 36 22.33 -23.86 -16.86
N ARG A 37 21.91 -22.75 -17.49
CA ARG A 37 21.29 -21.63 -16.77
C ARG A 37 20.03 -22.07 -16.04
N GLN A 38 19.15 -22.84 -16.70
CA GLN A 38 17.93 -23.36 -16.09
C GLN A 38 18.24 -24.27 -14.90
N ARG A 39 19.24 -25.17 -15.03
CA ARG A 39 19.70 -26.03 -13.93
C ARG A 39 20.19 -25.21 -12.74
N ARG A 40 21.06 -24.22 -12.97
CA ARG A 40 21.54 -23.33 -11.91
C ARG A 40 20.41 -22.57 -11.21
N THR A 41 19.43 -22.06 -11.97
CA THR A 41 18.26 -21.42 -11.38
C THR A 41 17.49 -22.38 -10.48
N GLN A 42 17.26 -23.63 -10.93
CA GLN A 42 16.57 -24.63 -10.11
C GLN A 42 17.39 -25.00 -8.86
N GLU A 43 18.70 -25.17 -8.98
CA GLU A 43 19.59 -25.40 -7.84
C GLU A 43 19.53 -24.24 -6.83
N MET A 44 19.56 -23.00 -7.30
CA MET A 44 19.39 -21.82 -6.44
C MET A 44 18.04 -21.83 -5.74
N LEU A 45 16.94 -22.02 -6.49
CA LEU A 45 15.58 -22.04 -5.95
C LEU A 45 15.36 -23.11 -4.89
N GLN A 46 16.09 -24.23 -4.94
CA GLN A 46 16.02 -25.33 -3.96
C GLN A 46 17.10 -25.25 -2.87
N MET A 47 18.04 -24.31 -2.98
CA MET A 47 19.14 -24.19 -2.02
C MET A 47 18.61 -23.86 -0.62
N PRO A 48 19.06 -24.54 0.45
CA PRO A 48 18.71 -24.13 1.81
C PRO A 48 19.33 -22.76 2.13
N ARG A 49 18.68 -21.97 2.98
CA ARG A 49 19.25 -20.69 3.41
C ARG A 49 20.60 -20.91 4.08
N PRO A 50 21.64 -20.12 3.76
CA PRO A 50 22.96 -20.25 4.36
C PRO A 50 23.07 -19.60 5.74
N ILE A 51 22.10 -18.78 6.13
CA ILE A 51 22.05 -18.02 7.39
C ILE A 51 20.62 -17.98 7.92
N ASP A 52 20.49 -17.70 9.22
CA ASP A 52 19.20 -17.48 9.88
C ASP A 52 18.51 -16.24 9.31
N GLY A 53 17.18 -16.23 9.41
CA GLY A 53 16.37 -15.12 8.91
C GLY A 53 16.02 -14.08 9.97
N VAL A 54 15.53 -12.94 9.51
CA VAL A 54 15.05 -11.85 10.37
C VAL A 54 13.55 -11.95 10.64
N ASN A 55 13.10 -11.39 11.76
CA ASN A 55 11.67 -11.29 12.06
C ASN A 55 11.07 -10.02 11.43
N SER A 56 10.80 -10.09 10.14
CA SER A 56 10.09 -9.04 9.41
C SER A 56 8.86 -9.58 8.68
N VAL A 57 7.90 -8.70 8.43
CA VAL A 57 6.78 -8.93 7.53
C VAL A 57 6.93 -8.17 6.21
N TRP A 58 7.99 -7.37 6.05
CA TRP A 58 8.25 -6.56 4.85
C TRP A 58 9.11 -7.33 3.85
N ILE A 59 8.60 -7.53 2.64
CA ILE A 59 9.28 -8.32 1.60
C ILE A 59 10.65 -7.74 1.23
N ASP A 60 10.83 -6.42 1.30
CA ASP A 60 12.08 -5.73 0.97
C ASP A 60 13.11 -5.68 2.11
N GLU A 61 12.73 -6.11 3.32
CA GLU A 61 13.67 -6.36 4.42
C GLU A 61 14.15 -7.83 4.44
N LEU A 62 13.42 -8.71 3.76
CA LEU A 62 13.74 -10.12 3.63
C LEU A 62 14.60 -10.37 2.38
N THR A 63 15.51 -11.34 2.47
CA THR A 63 16.15 -11.94 1.30
C THR A 63 15.12 -12.72 0.49
N TRP A 64 15.36 -12.89 -0.81
CA TRP A 64 14.47 -13.68 -1.67
C TRP A 64 14.29 -15.13 -1.17
N MET A 65 15.30 -15.71 -0.50
CA MET A 65 15.21 -17.06 0.06
C MET A 65 14.33 -17.10 1.30
N GLU A 66 14.34 -16.05 2.14
CA GLU A 66 13.39 -15.92 3.25
C GLU A 66 11.96 -15.80 2.72
N VAL A 67 11.71 -14.94 1.73
CA VAL A 67 10.37 -14.83 1.11
C VAL A 67 9.90 -16.17 0.55
N ARG A 68 10.76 -16.89 -0.18
CA ARG A 68 10.46 -18.26 -0.67
C ARG A 68 10.05 -19.18 0.47
N ASP A 69 10.84 -19.23 1.54
CA ASP A 69 10.61 -20.12 2.67
C ASP A 69 9.33 -19.73 3.45
N GLU A 70 9.05 -18.43 3.60
CA GLU A 70 7.83 -17.90 4.24
C GLU A 70 6.58 -18.29 3.44
N ILE A 71 6.59 -18.15 2.10
CA ILE A 71 5.50 -18.61 1.23
C ILE A 71 5.30 -20.12 1.38
N ALA A 72 6.39 -20.90 1.31
CA ALA A 72 6.34 -22.36 1.50
C ALA A 72 5.83 -22.76 2.89
N SER A 73 6.04 -21.92 3.91
CA SER A 73 5.55 -22.12 5.27
C SER A 73 4.08 -21.72 5.47
N GLY A 74 3.44 -21.11 4.46
CA GLY A 74 2.03 -20.78 4.47
C GLY A 74 1.70 -19.30 4.48
N LYS A 75 2.68 -18.39 4.34
CA LYS A 75 2.42 -16.95 4.15
C LYS A 75 1.99 -16.66 2.71
N THR A 76 0.72 -16.95 2.42
CA THR A 76 0.16 -16.87 1.07
C THR A 76 -0.58 -15.57 0.77
N THR A 77 -0.65 -14.64 1.73
CA THR A 77 -1.26 -13.31 1.54
C THR A 77 -0.19 -12.24 1.30
N GLY A 78 -0.25 -11.53 0.18
CA GLY A 78 0.56 -10.35 -0.09
C GLY A 78 -0.25 -9.08 0.08
N ILE A 79 0.19 -8.14 0.91
CA ILE A 79 -0.49 -6.86 1.14
C ILE A 79 0.23 -5.76 0.37
N ILE A 80 -0.47 -5.18 -0.61
CA ILE A 80 -0.04 -3.99 -1.34
C ILE A 80 -0.70 -2.78 -0.69
N SER A 81 0.12 -1.99 0.00
CA SER A 81 -0.32 -0.78 0.69
C SER A 81 0.01 0.47 -0.15
N THR A 82 -0.95 1.40 -0.26
CA THR A 82 -0.82 2.60 -1.12
C THR A 82 -0.94 3.88 -0.29
N GLY A 83 0.15 4.61 -0.16
CA GLY A 83 0.25 5.83 0.63
C GLY A 83 0.03 7.06 -0.23
N GLY A 84 1.05 7.91 -0.32
CA GLY A 84 1.03 9.13 -1.12
C GLY A 84 1.99 10.22 -0.63
N VAL A 85 2.20 11.25 -1.46
CA VAL A 85 2.99 12.44 -1.10
C VAL A 85 2.18 13.68 -1.45
N GLU A 86 1.72 14.39 -0.43
CA GLU A 86 0.88 15.56 -0.62
C GLU A 86 1.00 16.59 0.52
N GLN A 87 0.27 17.70 0.40
CA GLN A 87 0.14 18.70 1.44
C GLN A 87 -0.58 18.12 2.66
N ASN A 88 0.06 18.18 3.83
CA ASN A 88 -0.47 17.66 5.08
C ASN A 88 -0.52 18.74 6.18
N GLY A 89 -0.54 20.01 5.80
CA GLY A 89 -0.40 21.12 6.75
C GLY A 89 1.06 21.38 7.18
N PRO A 90 1.28 22.19 8.22
CA PRO A 90 2.59 22.73 8.55
C PRO A 90 3.47 21.82 9.43
N TYR A 91 2.89 20.77 10.03
CA TYR A 91 3.53 20.07 11.15
C TYR A 91 3.92 18.62 10.87
N VAL A 92 3.29 17.97 9.89
CA VAL A 92 3.59 16.59 9.52
C VAL A 92 4.26 16.54 8.15
N ALA A 93 5.12 15.54 7.95
CA ALA A 93 5.81 15.32 6.70
C ALA A 93 4.83 15.07 5.53
N GLY A 94 5.22 15.47 4.31
CA GLY A 94 4.39 15.27 3.10
C GLY A 94 4.05 13.81 2.80
N GLY A 95 4.84 12.86 3.35
CA GLY A 95 4.57 11.42 3.26
C GLY A 95 3.67 10.85 4.36
N LYS A 96 2.83 11.67 5.02
CA LYS A 96 1.91 11.28 6.12
C LYS A 96 1.30 9.88 5.92
N HIS A 97 0.66 9.68 4.76
CA HIS A 97 -0.01 8.43 4.38
C HIS A 97 0.92 7.22 4.33
N ASN A 98 2.19 7.41 3.93
CA ASN A 98 3.16 6.32 3.89
C ASN A 98 3.53 5.86 5.31
N TYR A 99 3.76 6.81 6.22
CA TYR A 99 4.14 6.50 7.61
C TYR A 99 2.99 5.86 8.40
N VAL A 100 1.74 6.23 8.09
CA VAL A 100 0.57 5.50 8.62
C VAL A 100 0.58 4.06 8.12
N LEU A 101 0.79 3.83 6.82
CA LEU A 101 0.81 2.49 6.26
C LEU A 101 2.02 1.64 6.69
N GLU A 102 3.14 2.26 7.05
CA GLU A 102 4.25 1.58 7.73
C GLU A 102 3.78 0.96 9.07
N ALA A 103 3.08 1.73 9.92
CA ALA A 103 2.51 1.16 11.15
C ALA A 103 1.40 0.14 10.89
N MET A 104 0.47 0.48 9.99
CA MET A 104 -0.74 -0.30 9.77
C MET A 104 -0.46 -1.64 9.08
N CYS A 105 0.34 -1.65 8.00
CA CYS A 105 0.61 -2.89 7.27
C CYS A 105 1.33 -3.89 8.16
N GLU A 106 2.30 -3.43 8.95
CA GLU A 106 3.01 -4.31 9.89
C GLU A 106 2.06 -4.94 10.92
N ALA A 107 1.23 -4.13 11.57
CA ALA A 107 0.26 -4.63 12.55
C ALA A 107 -0.74 -5.61 11.91
N ILE A 108 -1.26 -5.31 10.72
CA ILE A 108 -2.19 -6.16 9.97
C ILE A 108 -1.54 -7.49 9.59
N ALA A 109 -0.35 -7.47 9.00
CA ALA A 109 0.33 -8.67 8.56
C ALA A 109 0.66 -9.60 9.74
N ARG A 110 1.12 -9.02 10.86
CA ARG A 110 1.39 -9.77 12.09
C ARG A 110 0.12 -10.39 12.68
N GLN A 111 -1.01 -9.69 12.69
CA GLN A 111 -2.27 -10.20 13.24
C GLN A 111 -2.95 -11.24 12.32
N LEU A 112 -2.75 -11.16 11.00
CA LEU A 112 -3.14 -12.20 10.07
C LEU A 112 -2.30 -13.47 10.25
N GLY A 113 -0.99 -13.32 10.48
CA GLY A 113 -0.04 -14.42 10.71
C GLY A 113 0.41 -15.14 9.44
N ASN A 114 -0.32 -14.99 8.33
CA ASN A 114 -0.05 -15.61 7.04
C ASN A 114 0.19 -14.59 5.91
N ALA A 115 0.59 -13.36 6.26
CA ALA A 115 0.73 -12.26 5.32
C ALA A 115 2.13 -11.63 5.33
N LEU A 116 2.52 -11.07 4.18
CA LEU A 116 3.70 -10.22 4.00
C LEU A 116 3.29 -8.91 3.32
N CYS A 117 3.92 -7.80 3.71
CA CYS A 117 3.76 -6.47 3.15
C CYS A 117 4.75 -6.24 2.02
N THR A 118 4.28 -5.70 0.89
CA THR A 118 5.17 -5.05 -0.08
C THR A 118 5.66 -3.71 0.47
N PRO A 119 6.73 -3.13 -0.10
CA PRO A 119 7.04 -1.73 0.16
C PRO A 119 5.80 -0.86 -0.06
N VAL A 120 5.61 0.16 0.80
CA VAL A 120 4.50 1.10 0.63
C VAL A 120 4.65 1.82 -0.71
N LEU A 121 3.61 1.75 -1.55
CA LEU A 121 3.59 2.46 -2.83
C LEU A 121 3.35 3.96 -2.57
N LYS A 122 4.40 4.76 -2.76
CA LYS A 122 4.41 6.20 -2.42
C LYS A 122 3.97 7.11 -3.56
N LEU A 123 4.03 6.61 -4.80
CA LEU A 123 3.60 7.33 -6.00
C LEU A 123 2.19 6.88 -6.35
N VAL A 124 1.22 7.75 -6.11
CA VAL A 124 -0.21 7.46 -6.21
C VAL A 124 -0.94 8.65 -6.84
N PRO A 125 -2.24 8.52 -7.12
CA PRO A 125 -3.06 9.63 -7.60
C PRO A 125 -3.40 10.61 -6.46
N GLU A 126 -2.82 11.81 -6.52
CA GLU A 126 -3.05 12.92 -5.56
C GLU A 126 -3.60 14.19 -6.24
N GLY A 127 -4.12 14.04 -7.46
CA GLY A 127 -4.63 15.14 -8.29
C GLY A 127 -4.13 15.06 -9.74
N ASP A 128 -4.28 16.15 -10.49
CA ASP A 128 -3.80 16.25 -11.87
C ASP A 128 -2.28 16.50 -11.90
N PRO A 129 -1.45 15.58 -12.43
CA PRO A 129 -0.01 15.77 -12.51
C PRO A 129 0.41 17.01 -13.32
N GLU A 130 -0.44 17.49 -14.24
CA GLU A 130 -0.18 18.71 -15.04
C GLU A 130 -0.58 20.00 -14.30
N ASN A 131 -1.33 19.88 -13.19
CA ASN A 131 -1.90 21.01 -12.46
C ASN A 131 -1.85 20.79 -10.94
N ILE A 132 -0.66 20.48 -10.42
CA ILE A 132 -0.44 20.32 -8.98
C ILE A 132 -0.51 21.67 -8.27
N ARG A 133 -1.38 21.75 -7.26
CA ARG A 133 -1.62 22.98 -6.48
C ARG A 133 -0.53 23.27 -5.44
N TYR A 134 -0.03 22.24 -4.77
CA TYR A 134 0.83 22.39 -3.59
C TYR A 134 2.25 21.87 -3.86
N PRO A 135 3.30 22.65 -3.53
CA PRO A 135 4.68 22.21 -3.72
C PRO A 135 4.99 20.93 -2.94
N GLY A 136 5.66 19.99 -3.59
CA GLY A 136 6.04 18.71 -3.02
C GLY A 136 5.02 17.58 -3.22
N THR A 137 3.77 17.90 -3.59
CA THR A 137 2.78 16.89 -3.98
C THR A 137 3.24 16.20 -5.27
N LEU A 138 3.20 14.87 -5.28
CA LEU A 138 3.51 14.05 -6.45
C LEU A 138 2.27 13.23 -6.80
N SER A 139 1.84 13.29 -8.06
CA SER A 139 0.66 12.55 -8.52
C SER A 139 0.97 11.69 -9.74
N LEU A 140 0.41 10.48 -9.75
CA LEU A 140 0.25 9.65 -10.94
C LEU A 140 -1.16 9.84 -11.52
N ARG A 141 -1.29 9.58 -12.83
CA ARG A 141 -2.61 9.38 -13.44
C ARG A 141 -3.20 8.04 -12.98
N GLN A 142 -4.53 7.94 -12.93
CA GLN A 142 -5.23 6.72 -12.50
C GLN A 142 -4.77 5.47 -13.27
N GLU A 143 -4.61 5.57 -14.59
CA GLU A 143 -4.30 4.43 -15.44
C GLU A 143 -2.86 3.94 -15.22
N THR A 144 -1.96 4.87 -14.87
CA THR A 144 -0.56 4.52 -14.55
C THR A 144 -0.48 3.86 -13.18
N PHE A 145 -1.24 4.36 -12.21
CA PHE A 145 -1.33 3.75 -10.89
C PHE A 145 -1.94 2.34 -10.93
N GLN A 146 -3.05 2.16 -11.66
CA GLN A 146 -3.65 0.83 -11.86
C GLN A 146 -2.66 -0.15 -12.50
N ALA A 147 -1.96 0.26 -13.56
CA ALA A 147 -0.97 -0.59 -14.22
C ALA A 147 0.15 -1.04 -13.26
N VAL A 148 0.63 -0.14 -12.39
CA VAL A 148 1.62 -0.50 -11.36
C VAL A 148 1.05 -1.54 -10.38
N LEU A 149 -0.19 -1.36 -9.91
CA LEU A 149 -0.83 -2.32 -9.01
C LEU A 149 -1.02 -3.70 -9.65
N GLU A 150 -1.40 -3.75 -10.93
CA GLU A 150 -1.54 -4.99 -11.69
C GLU A 150 -0.19 -5.69 -11.88
N ASP A 151 0.88 -4.95 -12.20
CA ASP A 151 2.23 -5.51 -12.35
C ASP A 151 2.76 -6.07 -11.02
N VAL A 152 2.57 -5.35 -9.91
CA VAL A 152 2.99 -5.80 -8.58
C VAL A 152 2.16 -7.00 -8.13
N GLY A 153 0.83 -6.96 -8.32
CA GLY A 153 -0.06 -8.07 -8.00
C GLY A 153 0.28 -9.34 -8.78
N ASN A 154 0.53 -9.23 -10.10
CA ASN A 154 1.00 -10.33 -10.92
C ASN A 154 2.39 -10.84 -10.49
N SER A 155 3.28 -9.95 -10.09
CA SER A 155 4.59 -10.34 -9.57
C SER A 155 4.46 -11.20 -8.32
N LEU A 156 3.60 -10.82 -7.37
CA LEU A 156 3.32 -11.64 -6.18
C LEU A 156 2.65 -12.96 -6.56
N GLN A 157 1.61 -12.95 -7.39
CA GLN A 157 0.94 -14.18 -7.83
C GLN A 157 1.92 -15.17 -8.46
N SER A 158 2.85 -14.68 -9.30
CA SER A 158 3.85 -15.52 -9.98
C SER A 158 4.84 -16.20 -9.03
N GLN A 159 4.99 -15.69 -7.80
CA GLN A 159 5.87 -16.22 -6.76
C GLN A 159 5.18 -17.24 -5.85
N GLY A 160 3.85 -17.39 -5.95
CA GLY A 160 3.06 -18.34 -5.17
C GLY A 160 2.13 -17.72 -4.12
N PHE A 161 2.01 -16.39 -4.06
CA PHE A 161 0.95 -15.76 -3.27
C PHE A 161 -0.42 -16.05 -3.90
N THR A 162 -1.41 -16.42 -3.09
CA THR A 162 -2.76 -16.77 -3.56
C THR A 162 -3.81 -15.73 -3.20
N ASN A 163 -3.52 -14.86 -2.24
CA ASN A 163 -4.38 -13.74 -1.85
C ASN A 163 -3.60 -12.44 -1.94
N ILE A 164 -3.99 -11.54 -2.83
CA ILE A 164 -3.40 -10.20 -2.95
C ILE A 164 -4.38 -9.18 -2.39
N VAL A 165 -3.96 -8.45 -1.36
CA VAL A 165 -4.80 -7.50 -0.63
C VAL A 165 -4.34 -6.08 -0.94
N PHE A 166 -5.27 -5.21 -1.34
CA PHE A 166 -5.04 -3.78 -1.53
C PHE A 166 -5.65 -2.98 -0.38
N ILE A 167 -4.83 -2.17 0.29
CA ILE A 167 -5.24 -1.17 1.29
C ILE A 167 -4.63 0.18 0.93
N GLY A 168 -5.32 1.29 1.22
CA GLY A 168 -4.84 2.62 0.88
C GLY A 168 -5.33 3.73 1.79
N ASP A 169 -4.44 4.65 2.12
CA ASP A 169 -4.66 5.71 3.12
C ASP A 169 -5.03 7.08 2.51
N SER A 170 -5.01 7.19 1.18
CA SER A 170 -5.46 8.38 0.43
C SER A 170 -6.70 8.10 -0.42
N GLY A 171 -7.59 9.10 -0.51
CA GLY A 171 -8.85 9.01 -1.24
C GLY A 171 -8.70 8.82 -2.75
N GLY A 172 -7.62 9.32 -3.36
CA GLY A 172 -7.35 9.15 -4.79
C GLY A 172 -7.03 7.70 -5.18
N ASN A 173 -6.53 6.91 -4.23
CA ASN A 173 -6.07 5.54 -4.46
C ASN A 173 -7.22 4.56 -4.66
N GLN A 174 -8.39 4.85 -4.07
CA GLN A 174 -9.46 3.87 -3.86
C GLN A 174 -9.95 3.25 -5.18
N ASN A 175 -10.24 4.08 -6.18
CA ASN A 175 -10.75 3.61 -7.48
C ASN A 175 -9.73 2.75 -8.22
N GLY A 176 -8.45 3.14 -8.21
CA GLY A 176 -7.39 2.38 -8.91
C GLY A 176 -7.15 1.01 -8.29
N MET A 177 -7.22 0.92 -6.96
CA MET A 177 -7.13 -0.37 -6.25
C MET A 177 -8.32 -1.29 -6.55
N ALA A 178 -9.54 -0.74 -6.56
CA ALA A 178 -10.73 -1.51 -6.91
C ALA A 178 -10.64 -2.05 -8.35
N SER A 179 -10.29 -1.20 -9.32
CA SER A 179 -10.13 -1.61 -10.73
C SER A 179 -8.99 -2.62 -10.92
N ALA A 180 -7.85 -2.46 -10.23
CA ALA A 180 -6.76 -3.43 -10.29
C ALA A 180 -7.19 -4.79 -9.72
N ALA A 181 -7.93 -4.82 -8.61
CA ALA A 181 -8.44 -6.06 -8.05
C ALA A 181 -9.39 -6.80 -9.01
N GLU A 182 -10.32 -6.07 -9.65
CA GLU A 182 -11.21 -6.62 -10.68
C GLU A 182 -10.43 -7.17 -11.89
N GLY A 183 -9.48 -6.39 -12.41
CA GLY A 183 -8.65 -6.76 -13.55
C GLY A 183 -7.80 -8.00 -13.30
N LEU A 184 -7.16 -8.08 -12.14
CA LEU A 184 -6.36 -9.24 -11.72
C LEU A 184 -7.22 -10.49 -11.54
N ASN A 185 -8.39 -10.38 -10.90
CA ASN A 185 -9.29 -11.51 -10.75
C ASN A 185 -9.79 -12.05 -12.09
N ALA A 186 -10.08 -11.17 -13.05
CA ALA A 186 -10.45 -11.56 -14.41
C ALA A 186 -9.28 -12.23 -15.15
N LEU A 187 -8.06 -11.76 -14.95
CA LEU A 187 -6.85 -12.33 -15.55
C LEU A 187 -6.50 -13.70 -14.98
N TRP A 188 -6.65 -13.88 -13.67
CA TRP A 188 -6.20 -15.09 -12.97
C TRP A 188 -7.15 -16.27 -13.07
N ASP A 189 -8.43 -16.04 -13.42
CA ASP A 189 -9.45 -17.08 -13.63
C ASP A 189 -9.47 -18.12 -12.49
N GLY A 190 -9.40 -17.65 -11.25
CA GLY A 190 -9.44 -18.48 -10.04
C GLY A 190 -8.10 -19.09 -9.59
N SER A 191 -6.98 -18.83 -10.28
CA SER A 191 -5.65 -19.28 -9.84
C SER A 191 -5.12 -18.55 -8.59
N ALA A 192 -5.64 -17.34 -8.33
CA ALA A 192 -5.43 -16.53 -7.13
C ALA A 192 -6.62 -15.56 -6.97
N SER A 193 -6.64 -14.78 -5.88
CA SER A 193 -7.69 -13.77 -5.65
C SER A 193 -7.10 -12.45 -5.19
N ALA A 194 -7.55 -11.36 -5.83
CA ALA A 194 -7.25 -10.00 -5.46
C ALA A 194 -8.42 -9.38 -4.70
N HIS A 195 -8.12 -8.69 -3.60
CA HIS A 195 -9.09 -8.16 -2.66
C HIS A 195 -8.81 -6.68 -2.42
N TYR A 196 -9.72 -5.80 -2.84
CA TYR A 196 -9.71 -4.42 -2.40
C TYR A 196 -10.50 -4.30 -1.09
N ILE A 197 -9.83 -3.82 -0.04
CA ILE A 197 -10.41 -3.72 1.30
C ILE A 197 -10.81 -2.28 1.57
N GLU A 198 -12.02 -1.93 1.14
CA GLU A 198 -12.58 -0.58 1.28
C GLU A 198 -12.73 -0.17 2.75
N GLU A 199 -12.98 -1.13 3.64
CA GLU A 199 -13.18 -0.91 5.07
C GLU A 199 -11.96 -0.29 5.75
N TYR A 200 -10.74 -0.59 5.27
CA TYR A 200 -9.53 0.08 5.75
C TYR A 200 -9.68 1.60 5.65
N TYR A 201 -10.17 2.10 4.50
CA TYR A 201 -10.30 3.53 4.30
C TYR A 201 -11.61 4.07 4.89
N ARG A 202 -12.74 3.38 4.71
CA ARG A 202 -14.08 3.96 4.94
C ARG A 202 -14.72 3.68 6.30
N GLU A 203 -14.40 2.58 6.98
CA GLU A 203 -15.21 2.15 8.13
C GLU A 203 -15.08 3.11 9.33
N ASP A 204 -13.90 3.69 9.55
CA ASP A 204 -13.69 4.78 10.52
C ASP A 204 -12.44 5.60 10.19
N ILE A 205 -12.50 6.35 9.08
CA ILE A 205 -11.36 7.01 8.41
C ILE A 205 -10.48 7.88 9.32
N TRP A 206 -11.06 8.54 10.31
CA TRP A 206 -10.34 9.44 11.23
C TRP A 206 -10.48 9.04 12.70
N SER A 207 -11.12 7.90 12.98
CA SER A 207 -11.28 7.40 14.34
C SER A 207 -11.93 8.40 15.31
N CYS A 208 -12.80 9.28 14.82
CA CYS A 208 -13.33 10.38 15.62
C CYS A 208 -14.12 9.89 16.83
N GLU A 209 -15.01 8.91 16.63
CA GLU A 209 -15.80 8.34 17.73
C GLU A 209 -14.93 7.49 18.65
N TYR A 210 -13.98 6.71 18.11
CA TYR A 210 -13.03 5.98 18.95
C TYR A 210 -12.20 6.91 19.84
N LEU A 211 -11.66 8.00 19.28
CA LEU A 211 -10.92 9.01 20.04
C LEU A 211 -11.79 9.63 21.13
N LYS A 212 -13.04 9.95 20.83
CA LYS A 212 -13.98 10.59 21.74
C LYS A 212 -14.46 9.65 22.85
N GLU A 213 -15.00 8.50 22.48
CA GLU A 213 -15.70 7.59 23.38
C GLU A 213 -14.74 6.66 24.14
N GLN A 214 -13.65 6.22 23.50
CA GLN A 214 -12.72 5.26 24.10
C GLN A 214 -11.53 5.94 24.76
N LEU A 215 -11.05 7.05 24.19
CA LEU A 215 -9.84 7.74 24.67
C LEU A 215 -10.12 9.09 25.36
N GLY A 216 -11.35 9.60 25.31
CA GLY A 216 -11.71 10.90 25.90
C GLY A 216 -10.98 12.08 25.24
N ILE A 217 -10.62 11.95 23.95
CA ILE A 217 -9.92 12.97 23.18
C ILE A 217 -10.94 13.71 22.30
N PHE A 218 -11.08 15.01 22.57
CA PHE A 218 -12.04 15.87 21.88
C PHE A 218 -11.29 16.91 21.06
N GLN A 219 -11.42 16.85 19.74
CA GLN A 219 -10.79 17.78 18.81
C GLN A 219 -11.72 18.94 18.44
N GLN A 220 -11.13 20.08 18.07
CA GLN A 220 -11.84 21.30 17.67
C GLN A 220 -11.42 21.75 16.26
N PRO A 221 -12.37 22.24 15.43
CA PRO A 221 -13.82 22.14 15.63
C PRO A 221 -14.29 20.68 15.73
N ASP A 222 -15.41 20.41 16.44
CA ASP A 222 -15.97 19.05 16.59
C ASP A 222 -16.66 18.59 15.29
N ASN A 223 -15.89 18.41 14.23
CA ASN A 223 -16.33 17.90 12.93
C ASN A 223 -15.38 16.83 12.38
N CYS A 224 -15.87 15.63 12.11
CA CYS A 224 -15.03 14.58 11.55
C CYS A 224 -14.71 14.90 10.08
N SER A 225 -13.49 15.37 9.78
CA SER A 225 -13.08 15.85 8.46
C SER A 225 -11.58 15.67 8.19
N ALA A 226 -11.22 15.45 6.92
CA ALA A 226 -9.84 15.37 6.46
C ALA A 226 -9.05 16.66 6.76
N THR A 227 -9.71 17.81 6.64
CA THR A 227 -9.07 19.14 6.72
C THR A 227 -9.56 19.94 7.92
N ARG A 228 -9.46 19.34 9.11
CA ARG A 228 -9.86 20.00 10.36
C ARG A 228 -8.98 21.22 10.60
N ASP A 229 -9.64 22.35 10.88
CA ASP A 229 -8.97 23.63 11.13
C ASP A 229 -7.92 24.04 10.08
N LEU A 230 -8.25 23.80 8.79
CA LEU A 230 -7.38 24.07 7.62
C LEU A 230 -6.13 23.17 7.53
N TYR A 231 -5.89 22.29 8.49
CA TYR A 231 -4.79 21.34 8.45
C TYR A 231 -5.25 20.01 7.88
N HIS A 232 -4.47 19.48 6.95
CA HIS A 232 -4.63 18.11 6.47
C HIS A 232 -3.88 17.12 7.40
N ASP A 233 -4.10 17.30 8.71
CA ASP A 233 -3.51 16.59 9.85
C ASP A 233 -4.54 16.55 10.99
N ASP A 234 -4.47 15.51 11.83
CA ASP A 234 -5.42 15.23 12.90
C ASP A 234 -4.69 14.44 14.00
N VAL A 235 -5.23 14.41 15.23
CA VAL A 235 -4.69 13.54 16.30
C VAL A 235 -4.54 12.10 15.81
N HIS A 236 -5.48 11.61 15.00
CA HIS A 236 -5.41 10.29 14.35
C HIS A 236 -4.07 10.07 13.62
N TYR A 237 -3.73 10.95 12.67
CA TYR A 237 -2.53 10.81 11.86
C TYR A 237 -1.27 11.03 12.68
N SER A 238 -1.22 12.12 13.44
CA SER A 238 -0.03 12.49 14.21
C SER A 238 0.37 11.41 15.22
N THR A 239 -0.60 10.78 15.88
CA THR A 239 -0.31 9.77 16.90
C THR A 239 0.09 8.42 16.29
N ILE A 240 -0.57 7.95 15.22
CA ILE A 240 -0.16 6.73 14.51
C ILE A 240 1.28 6.88 13.97
N ILE A 241 1.60 8.01 13.33
CA ILE A 241 2.94 8.26 12.78
C ILE A 241 4.02 8.28 13.87
N ALA A 242 3.69 8.78 15.06
CA ALA A 242 4.63 8.83 16.17
C ALA A 242 5.08 7.43 16.65
N THR A 243 4.28 6.38 16.41
CA THR A 243 4.66 4.99 16.72
C THR A 243 5.83 4.49 15.88
N ILE A 244 6.03 5.07 14.69
CA ILE A 244 7.16 4.76 13.81
C ILE A 244 8.31 5.73 14.05
N ASP A 245 8.04 7.03 13.94
CA ASP A 245 9.07 8.07 14.06
C ASP A 245 8.41 9.42 14.43
N PRO A 246 8.49 9.87 15.70
CA PRO A 246 7.93 11.16 16.11
C PRO A 246 8.62 12.37 15.43
N GLY A 247 9.78 12.17 14.80
CA GLY A 247 10.42 13.17 13.95
C GLY A 247 9.58 13.54 12.71
N ARG A 248 8.68 12.66 12.24
CA ARG A 248 7.81 12.89 11.08
C ARG A 248 6.64 13.82 11.37
N ILE A 249 6.28 13.99 12.63
CA ILE A 249 5.30 14.98 13.11
C ILE A 249 5.97 16.23 13.70
N ARG A 250 7.29 16.37 13.48
CA ARG A 250 8.12 17.47 13.97
C ARG A 250 8.02 17.66 15.48
N ALA A 251 7.95 16.56 16.24
CA ALA A 251 7.69 16.62 17.67
C ALA A 251 8.67 17.54 18.41
N GLU A 252 9.98 17.36 18.21
CA GLU A 252 11.00 18.20 18.87
C GLU A 252 10.85 19.68 18.51
N GLN A 253 10.68 19.99 17.21
CA GLN A 253 10.58 21.37 16.74
C GLN A 253 9.30 22.04 17.26
N ARG A 254 8.18 21.31 17.30
CA ARG A 254 6.90 21.78 17.82
C ARG A 254 6.97 21.99 19.33
N ILE A 255 7.57 21.07 20.09
CA ILE A 255 7.77 21.23 21.54
C ILE A 255 8.59 22.48 21.81
N LYS A 256 9.72 22.65 21.12
CA LYS A 256 10.57 23.84 21.25
C LYS A 256 9.84 25.14 20.93
N ALA A 257 8.91 25.11 19.97
CA ALA A 257 8.12 26.27 19.56
C ALA A 257 6.86 26.50 20.42
N GLY A 258 6.51 25.61 21.34
CA GLY A 258 5.24 25.67 22.07
C GLY A 258 4.01 25.37 21.18
N LEU A 259 4.20 24.56 20.13
CA LEU A 259 3.20 24.20 19.12
C LEU A 259 2.94 22.68 19.07
N TYR A 260 3.21 21.96 20.16
CA TYR A 260 3.01 20.50 20.23
C TYR A 260 1.57 20.11 20.60
N SER A 261 0.64 20.68 19.84
CA SER A 261 -0.78 20.43 19.90
C SER A 261 -1.37 20.48 18.49
N ILE A 262 -2.51 19.84 18.29
CA ILE A 262 -3.27 19.86 17.03
C ILE A 262 -4.76 19.87 17.36
N ASN A 263 -5.54 20.70 16.66
CA ASN A 263 -6.99 20.73 16.80
C ASN A 263 -7.48 20.89 18.25
N GLY A 264 -6.81 21.73 19.03
CA GLY A 264 -7.15 21.96 20.46
C GLY A 264 -6.72 20.84 21.41
N VAL A 265 -5.99 19.83 20.94
CA VAL A 265 -5.48 18.72 21.75
C VAL A 265 -3.97 18.84 21.92
N GLU A 266 -3.52 18.97 23.17
CA GLU A 266 -2.10 18.83 23.52
C GLU A 266 -1.63 17.40 23.23
N LEU A 267 -0.52 17.26 22.49
CA LEU A 267 0.05 15.95 22.16
C LEU A 267 1.09 15.50 23.20
N GLY A 268 1.67 16.45 23.94
CA GLY A 268 2.73 16.20 24.91
C GLY A 268 2.32 15.34 26.12
N PRO A 269 3.28 14.61 26.71
CA PRO A 269 4.65 14.36 26.22
C PRO A 269 4.65 13.38 25.01
N VAL A 270 5.79 13.18 24.34
CA VAL A 270 5.87 12.33 23.13
C VAL A 270 5.40 10.90 23.41
N GLU A 271 5.70 10.38 24.60
CA GLU A 271 5.29 9.05 25.04
C GLU A 271 3.76 8.91 25.03
N ARG A 272 3.03 9.94 25.48
CA ARG A 272 1.56 9.97 25.40
C ARG A 272 1.07 9.96 23.96
N THR A 273 1.76 10.67 23.07
CA THR A 273 1.45 10.65 21.63
C THR A 273 1.55 9.24 21.06
N ILE A 274 2.62 8.52 21.43
CA ILE A 274 2.88 7.14 21.00
C ILE A 274 1.82 6.19 21.58
N GLU A 275 1.52 6.27 22.88
CA GLU A 275 0.50 5.42 23.53
C GLU A 275 -0.89 5.56 22.89
N ILE A 276 -1.27 6.77 22.47
CA ILE A 276 -2.53 6.99 21.72
C ILE A 276 -2.44 6.33 20.34
N GLY A 277 -1.30 6.48 19.66
CA GLY A 277 -1.03 5.88 18.36
C GLY A 277 -1.13 4.36 18.39
N GLU A 278 -0.53 3.70 19.37
CA GLU A 278 -0.57 2.23 19.53
C GLU A 278 -2.01 1.72 19.69
N LYS A 279 -2.84 2.43 20.45
CA LYS A 279 -4.27 2.09 20.61
C LYS A 279 -5.04 2.24 19.31
N LEU A 280 -4.78 3.31 18.55
CA LEU A 280 -5.38 3.53 17.23
C LEU A 280 -4.94 2.49 16.23
N VAL A 281 -3.65 2.14 16.20
CA VAL A 281 -3.12 1.06 15.35
C VAL A 281 -3.87 -0.23 15.66
N GLY A 282 -3.92 -0.67 16.92
CA GLY A 282 -4.65 -1.88 17.30
C GLY A 282 -6.12 -1.86 16.88
N TYR A 283 -6.84 -0.76 17.16
CA TYR A 283 -8.24 -0.59 16.78
C TYR A 283 -8.46 -0.70 15.25
N ARG A 284 -7.63 0.00 14.48
CA ARG A 284 -7.73 0.02 13.00
C ARG A 284 -7.28 -1.31 12.39
N THR A 285 -6.35 -2.01 13.04
CA THR A 285 -5.91 -3.35 12.64
C THR A 285 -7.05 -4.35 12.80
N ASP A 286 -7.80 -4.31 13.91
CA ASP A 286 -8.96 -5.19 14.12
C ASP A 286 -10.03 -5.01 13.05
N ILE A 287 -10.33 -3.76 12.67
CA ILE A 287 -11.24 -3.45 11.57
C ILE A 287 -10.76 -4.11 10.27
N THR A 288 -9.50 -3.88 9.93
CA THR A 288 -8.96 -4.28 8.64
C THR A 288 -8.78 -5.79 8.53
N VAL A 289 -8.29 -6.45 9.59
CA VAL A 289 -8.14 -7.91 9.64
C VAL A 289 -9.48 -8.61 9.52
N ARG A 290 -10.52 -8.10 10.19
CA ARG A 290 -11.90 -8.62 10.04
C ARG A 290 -12.39 -8.51 8.60
N ALA A 291 -12.14 -7.38 7.93
CA ALA A 291 -12.53 -7.19 6.54
C ALA A 291 -11.75 -8.14 5.60
N ILE A 292 -10.43 -8.27 5.78
CA ILE A 292 -9.59 -9.19 5.00
C ILE A 292 -10.05 -10.64 5.17
N ARG A 293 -10.27 -11.11 6.41
CA ARG A 293 -10.74 -12.48 6.67
C ARG A 293 -12.08 -12.77 6.00
N ARG A 294 -13.01 -11.80 6.06
CA ARG A 294 -14.30 -11.86 5.37
C ARG A 294 -14.14 -11.95 3.86
N ALA A 295 -13.28 -11.12 3.27
CA ALA A 295 -13.04 -11.10 1.82
C ALA A 295 -12.41 -12.41 1.31
N ILE A 296 -11.46 -12.98 2.06
CA ILE A 296 -10.80 -14.25 1.72
C ILE A 296 -11.73 -15.47 1.98
N GLY A 297 -12.76 -15.32 2.82
CA GLY A 297 -13.66 -16.42 3.19
C GLY A 297 -13.11 -17.33 4.30
N SER A 298 -12.16 -16.84 5.10
CA SER A 298 -11.63 -17.54 6.27
C SER A 298 -12.50 -17.21 7.49
N ASN A 299 -13.39 -18.14 7.88
CA ASN A 299 -14.13 -18.08 9.15
C ASN A 299 -13.23 -18.39 10.34
#